data_AF-A0A1I7N775-F1
#
_entry.id   AF-A0A1I7N775-F1
#
_cell.length_a   1.000
_cell.length_b   1.000
_cell.length_c   1.000
_cell.angle_alpha   90.00
_cell.angle_beta   90.00
_cell.angle_gamma   90.00
#
_symmetry.space_group_name_H-M   'P 1'
#
loop_
_entity.id
_entity.type
_entity.pdbx_description
1 polymer ?
#
loop_
_entity_poly.entity_id
_entity_poly.type
_entity_poly.pdbx_seq_one_letter_code
_entity_poly.pdbx_strand_id
1 'polypeptide(L)'
;MRLIGWVAFLASCTVPVFANDTTAQMTTGGLEFVSHGEIAMESEELFISREEIRVTYRFRNDGTEDHSILVAFPMPEIVPDHFSPVAYPTGPEDNLFEFETTFNGEPVAVELHEYAYASGVDRTKLLRQLDLPLYPMGDAATEKTAALGAEELEKLLFYGLVMPDEFDMGEGWETRYWPSWTYKATYTWEATFPAGETVTVEHRYVPSVGGTVGVALLSEPFEGYDPAEEYRTRYCTDDAFKAAVRKSLRDPNEPWSAPFYESWISYILTTGGNWAGGAIENFRLVVDKGSPQNLVSFCGEGVSKIGPTTFAMVRTDFWPEQELNILILERQPDM
;
A
#
# COMPACT_ATOMS: atom_id res chain seq x y z
N MET A 1 12.34 52.28 15.20
CA MET A 1 12.10 51.33 14.10
C MET A 1 11.32 50.14 14.62
N ARG A 2 10.18 49.80 14.01
CA ARG A 2 9.45 48.53 14.23
C ARG A 2 10.02 47.51 13.25
N LEU A 3 10.57 46.40 13.73
CA LEU A 3 10.97 45.25 12.91
C LEU A 3 9.79 44.28 12.85
N ILE A 4 9.22 44.14 11.65
CA ILE A 4 8.18 43.16 11.33
C ILE A 4 8.91 41.87 10.96
N GLY A 5 8.83 40.86 11.82
CA GLY A 5 9.31 39.51 11.53
C GLY A 5 8.29 38.77 10.67
N TRP A 6 8.71 38.38 9.47
CA TRP A 6 7.92 37.51 8.59
C TRP A 6 8.16 36.07 9.01
N VAL A 7 7.11 35.40 9.49
CA VAL A 7 7.08 33.94 9.65
C VAL A 7 6.69 33.36 8.30
N ALA A 8 7.62 32.69 7.63
CA ALA A 8 7.32 31.91 6.43
C ALA A 8 6.68 30.58 6.87
N PHE A 9 5.38 30.45 6.59
CA PHE A 9 4.65 29.19 6.78
C PHE A 9 5.05 28.25 5.63
N LEU A 10 5.89 27.26 5.91
CA LEU A 10 6.15 26.14 5.00
C LEU A 10 4.89 25.28 4.98
N ALA A 11 4.06 25.46 3.95
CA ALA A 11 2.97 24.55 3.64
C ALA A 11 3.59 23.22 3.20
N SER A 12 3.46 22.21 4.06
CA SER A 12 3.80 20.83 3.70
C SER A 12 2.77 20.36 2.68
N CYS A 13 3.16 20.27 1.40
CA CYS A 13 2.36 19.59 0.40
C CYS A 13 2.45 18.10 0.67
N THR A 14 1.48 17.56 1.42
CA THR A 14 1.22 16.12 1.43
C THR A 14 0.80 15.77 0.01
N VAL A 15 1.64 15.03 -0.72
CA VAL A 15 1.26 14.47 -2.00
C VAL A 15 0.18 13.43 -1.71
N PRO A 16 -1.06 13.58 -2.20
CA PRO A 16 -2.06 12.54 -2.02
C PRO A 16 -1.53 11.25 -2.69
N VAL A 17 -1.46 10.19 -1.90
CA VAL A 17 -1.25 8.84 -2.39
C VAL A 17 -2.67 8.30 -2.65
N PHE A 18 -2.91 7.75 -3.83
CA PHE A 18 -4.24 7.34 -4.27
C PHE A 18 -4.25 5.81 -4.41
N ALA A 19 -5.26 5.09 -3.88
CA ALA A 19 -5.67 3.71 -4.21
C ALA A 19 -7.02 3.31 -3.59
N ASN A 20 -8.08 3.55 -4.33
CA ASN A 20 -9.36 2.85 -4.40
C ASN A 20 -9.90 3.20 -5.78
N ASP A 21 -10.97 2.53 -6.20
CA ASP A 21 -11.70 2.94 -7.39
C ASP A 21 -11.97 4.43 -7.33
N THR A 22 -11.54 5.09 -8.39
CA THR A 22 -11.74 6.51 -8.60
C THR A 22 -11.87 6.74 -10.10
N THR A 23 -12.47 7.84 -10.49
CA THR A 23 -12.53 8.20 -11.91
C THR A 23 -11.19 8.78 -12.32
N ALA A 24 -10.78 8.56 -13.56
CA ALA A 24 -9.52 9.07 -14.05
C ALA A 24 -9.64 9.69 -15.45
N GLN A 25 -8.68 10.53 -15.79
CA GLN A 25 -8.49 11.04 -17.14
C GLN A 25 -7.03 10.91 -17.54
N MET A 26 -6.79 10.59 -18.81
CA MET A 26 -5.45 10.64 -19.39
C MET A 26 -5.10 12.09 -19.73
N THR A 27 -4.03 12.61 -19.14
CA THR A 27 -3.47 13.92 -19.45
C THR A 27 -2.12 13.80 -20.16
N THR A 28 -1.58 14.93 -20.63
CA THR A 28 -0.20 14.99 -21.14
C THR A 28 0.87 14.58 -20.11
N GLY A 29 0.53 14.53 -18.81
CA GLY A 29 1.42 14.13 -17.73
C GLY A 29 1.25 12.69 -17.23
N GLY A 30 0.30 11.93 -17.78
CA GLY A 30 -0.07 10.60 -17.30
C GLY A 30 -1.51 10.53 -16.79
N LEU A 31 -1.82 9.45 -16.08
CA LEU A 31 -3.13 9.20 -15.47
C LEU A 31 -3.37 10.18 -14.31
N GLU A 32 -4.46 10.94 -14.37
CA GLU A 32 -4.89 11.84 -13.30
C GLU A 32 -6.23 11.36 -12.72
N PHE A 33 -6.33 11.29 -11.40
CA PHE A 33 -7.59 10.94 -10.72
C PHE A 33 -8.48 12.17 -10.63
N VAL A 34 -9.73 12.01 -11.03
CA VAL A 34 -10.77 13.05 -11.04
C VAL A 34 -11.94 12.61 -10.17
N SER A 35 -12.73 13.57 -9.71
CA SER A 35 -13.97 13.30 -8.98
C SER A 35 -15.17 13.27 -9.92
N HIS A 36 -16.17 12.43 -9.60
CA HIS A 36 -17.42 12.38 -10.35
C HIS A 36 -18.58 12.90 -9.50
N GLY A 37 -19.31 13.90 -10.01
CA GLY A 37 -20.35 14.60 -9.25
C GLY A 37 -21.68 13.85 -9.12
N GLU A 38 -21.93 12.84 -9.96
CA GLU A 38 -23.23 12.15 -10.07
C GLU A 38 -23.18 10.65 -9.78
N ILE A 39 -21.98 10.06 -9.59
CA ILE A 39 -21.84 8.64 -9.24
C ILE A 39 -21.40 8.58 -7.79
N ALA A 40 -22.25 8.01 -6.94
CA ALA A 40 -22.01 7.86 -5.51
C ALA A 40 -21.54 6.43 -5.16
N MET A 41 -20.67 6.31 -4.15
CA MET A 41 -20.29 5.02 -3.58
C MET A 41 -21.30 4.62 -2.49
N GLU A 42 -22.27 3.77 -2.88
CA GLU A 42 -23.33 3.26 -1.99
C GLU A 42 -22.78 2.27 -0.96
N SER A 43 -21.83 1.41 -1.37
CA SER A 43 -21.16 0.53 -0.42
C SER A 43 -19.78 0.10 -0.86
N GLU A 44 -18.95 -0.20 0.13
CA GLU A 44 -17.69 -0.93 -0.02
C GLU A 44 -17.65 -2.08 1.00
N GLU A 45 -17.54 -3.32 0.49
CA GLU A 45 -17.22 -4.50 1.28
C GLU A 45 -15.78 -4.93 1.00
N LEU A 46 -14.91 -4.69 1.98
CA LEU A 46 -13.48 -4.91 1.91
C LEU A 46 -13.08 -6.13 2.75
N PHE A 47 -12.47 -7.12 2.13
CA PHE A 47 -11.81 -8.24 2.79
C PHE A 47 -10.30 -8.15 2.58
N ILE A 48 -9.53 -8.20 3.67
CA ILE A 48 -8.08 -8.19 3.63
C ILE A 48 -7.53 -9.38 4.39
N SER A 49 -6.60 -10.09 3.76
CA SER A 49 -5.77 -11.11 4.36
C SER A 49 -4.33 -10.96 3.87
N ARG A 50 -3.40 -11.76 4.41
CA ARG A 50 -2.03 -11.82 3.89
C ARG A 50 -1.97 -12.32 2.44
N GLU A 51 -2.89 -13.19 2.04
CA GLU A 51 -2.82 -13.90 0.76
C GLU A 51 -3.62 -13.21 -0.34
N GLU A 52 -4.70 -12.52 0.03
CA GLU A 52 -5.66 -11.95 -0.92
C GLU A 52 -6.37 -10.73 -0.32
N ILE A 53 -6.59 -9.72 -1.15
CA ILE A 53 -7.55 -8.65 -0.92
C ILE A 53 -8.71 -8.82 -1.91
N ARG A 54 -9.93 -8.71 -1.40
CA ARG A 54 -11.16 -8.68 -2.20
C ARG A 54 -11.96 -7.46 -1.84
N VAL A 55 -12.51 -6.79 -2.85
CA VAL A 55 -13.31 -5.58 -2.66
C VAL A 55 -14.55 -5.67 -3.52
N THR A 56 -15.71 -5.42 -2.94
CA THR A 56 -16.97 -5.28 -3.69
C THR A 56 -17.51 -3.89 -3.47
N TYR A 57 -17.56 -3.10 -4.54
CA TYR A 57 -18.18 -1.80 -4.56
C TYR A 57 -19.59 -1.87 -5.15
N ARG A 58 -20.48 -1.05 -4.60
CA ARG A 58 -21.75 -0.70 -5.25
C ARG A 58 -21.74 0.79 -5.55
N PHE A 59 -21.86 1.12 -6.83
CA PHE A 59 -21.91 2.51 -7.30
C PHE A 59 -23.28 2.81 -7.86
N ARG A 60 -23.86 3.93 -7.44
CA ARG A 60 -25.17 4.38 -7.90
C ARG A 60 -25.00 5.66 -8.72
N ASN A 61 -25.57 5.68 -9.92
CA ASN A 61 -25.64 6.91 -10.71
C ASN A 61 -26.92 7.68 -10.30
N ASP A 62 -26.74 8.78 -9.56
CA ASP A 62 -27.82 9.65 -9.11
C ASP A 62 -28.25 10.69 -10.18
N GLY A 63 -27.59 10.69 -11.33
CA GLY A 63 -27.88 11.55 -12.48
C GLY A 63 -29.04 11.05 -13.36
N THR A 64 -29.33 11.82 -14.41
CA THR A 64 -30.38 11.50 -15.40
C THR A 64 -29.85 11.02 -16.74
N GLU A 65 -28.52 10.91 -16.87
CA GLU A 65 -27.83 10.50 -18.09
C GLU A 65 -26.88 9.34 -17.78
N ASP A 66 -26.62 8.50 -18.79
CA ASP A 66 -25.63 7.45 -18.69
C ASP A 66 -24.23 8.07 -18.69
N HIS A 67 -23.35 7.60 -17.81
CA HIS A 67 -21.96 8.06 -17.76
C HIS A 67 -21.01 6.93 -18.16
N SER A 68 -20.27 7.13 -19.25
CA SER A 68 -19.14 6.28 -19.61
C SER A 68 -17.85 6.94 -19.12
N ILE A 69 -17.15 6.28 -18.20
CA ILE A 69 -15.97 6.81 -17.53
C ILE A 69 -14.80 5.83 -17.58
N LEU A 70 -13.58 6.35 -17.49
CA LEU A 70 -12.39 5.56 -17.21
C LEU A 70 -12.30 5.41 -15.69
N VAL A 71 -12.45 4.18 -15.22
CA VAL A 71 -12.23 3.83 -13.81
C VAL A 71 -10.76 3.48 -13.64
N ALA A 72 -10.18 3.90 -12.53
CA ALA A 72 -8.82 3.58 -12.16
C ALA A 72 -8.78 2.99 -10.75
N PHE A 73 -8.02 1.90 -10.61
CA PHE A 73 -7.68 1.27 -9.35
C PHE A 73 -6.16 1.32 -9.18
N PRO A 74 -5.65 2.32 -8.44
CA PRO A 74 -4.23 2.38 -8.14
C PRO A 74 -3.85 1.28 -7.15
N MET A 75 -2.60 0.83 -7.19
CA MET A 75 -2.06 -0.13 -6.24
C MET A 75 -1.23 0.58 -5.16
N PRO A 76 -1.10 0.00 -3.95
CA PRO A 76 -0.14 0.47 -2.97
C PRO A 76 1.27 0.56 -3.57
N GLU A 77 1.99 1.62 -3.19
CA GLU A 77 3.35 1.83 -3.66
C GLU A 77 4.29 0.72 -3.15
N ILE A 78 5.17 0.24 -4.03
CA ILE A 78 6.26 -0.67 -3.66
C ILE A 78 7.51 0.15 -3.45
N VAL A 79 7.86 0.36 -2.18
CA VAL A 79 9.14 0.94 -1.78
C VAL A 79 10.14 -0.21 -1.62
N PRO A 80 11.26 -0.22 -2.38
CA PRO A 80 12.24 -1.29 -2.29
C PRO A 80 12.99 -1.23 -0.97
N ASP A 81 13.12 -2.39 -0.33
CA ASP A 81 13.94 -2.63 0.85
C ASP A 81 14.62 -4.00 0.69
N HIS A 82 15.86 -3.97 0.18
CA HIS A 82 16.64 -5.18 -0.12
C HIS A 82 17.18 -5.89 1.12
N PHE A 83 17.06 -5.28 2.30
CA PHE A 83 17.59 -5.81 3.55
C PHE A 83 16.51 -6.26 4.52
N SER A 84 15.25 -6.12 4.14
CA SER A 84 14.08 -6.48 4.93
C SER A 84 13.36 -7.69 4.32
N PRO A 85 12.77 -8.59 5.15
CA PRO A 85 12.04 -9.76 4.65
C PRO A 85 10.63 -9.39 4.13
N VAL A 86 10.56 -8.42 3.20
CA VAL A 86 9.32 -8.01 2.54
C VAL A 86 8.95 -9.04 1.48
N ALA A 87 7.73 -9.56 1.54
CA ALA A 87 7.15 -10.38 0.50
C ALA A 87 6.48 -9.46 -0.53
N TYR A 88 7.20 -9.20 -1.62
CA TYR A 88 6.66 -8.46 -2.75
C TYR A 88 5.80 -9.35 -3.65
N PRO A 89 4.85 -8.78 -4.41
CA PRO A 89 4.07 -9.53 -5.39
C PRO A 89 4.97 -10.24 -6.42
N THR A 90 4.60 -11.48 -6.77
CA THR A 90 5.40 -12.36 -7.65
C THR A 90 4.63 -12.84 -8.87
N GLY A 91 3.52 -12.18 -9.18
CA GLY A 91 2.72 -12.46 -10.36
C GLY A 91 3.51 -12.21 -11.67
N PRO A 92 2.88 -12.45 -12.82
CA PRO A 92 3.46 -12.15 -14.13
C PRO A 92 3.92 -10.69 -14.25
N GLU A 93 4.91 -10.41 -15.10
CA GLU A 93 5.45 -9.04 -15.28
C GLU A 93 4.38 -8.01 -15.67
N ASP A 94 3.37 -8.42 -16.43
CA ASP A 94 2.25 -7.58 -16.86
C ASP A 94 1.05 -7.59 -15.89
N ASN A 95 1.14 -8.34 -14.78
CA ASN A 95 0.13 -8.38 -13.72
C ASN A 95 0.73 -8.86 -12.39
N LEU A 96 1.69 -8.10 -11.84
CA LEU A 96 2.45 -8.49 -10.64
C LEU A 96 1.56 -8.81 -9.43
N PHE A 97 0.43 -8.13 -9.32
CA PHE A 97 -0.53 -8.26 -8.21
C PHE A 97 -1.62 -9.30 -8.49
N GLU A 98 -1.62 -9.97 -9.63
CA GLU A 98 -2.69 -10.89 -10.05
C GLU A 98 -4.07 -10.23 -9.94
N PHE A 99 -4.15 -8.95 -10.36
CA PHE A 99 -5.37 -8.17 -10.31
C PHE A 99 -6.39 -8.71 -11.29
N GLU A 100 -7.59 -8.99 -10.80
CA GLU A 100 -8.77 -9.30 -11.59
C GLU A 100 -9.93 -8.39 -11.16
N THR A 101 -10.75 -7.97 -12.12
CA THR A 101 -11.93 -7.16 -11.86
C THR A 101 -13.13 -7.59 -12.70
N THR A 102 -14.33 -7.46 -12.11
CA THR A 102 -15.61 -7.64 -12.79
C THR A 102 -16.46 -6.39 -12.70
N PHE A 103 -17.29 -6.17 -13.72
CA PHE A 103 -18.31 -5.14 -13.75
C PHE A 103 -19.67 -5.79 -13.98
N ASN A 104 -20.57 -5.69 -13.00
CA ASN A 104 -21.85 -6.42 -12.95
C ASN A 104 -21.69 -7.95 -13.15
N GLY A 105 -20.64 -8.52 -12.58
CA GLY A 105 -20.34 -9.95 -12.64
C GLY A 105 -19.64 -10.43 -13.91
N GLU A 106 -19.45 -9.54 -14.91
CA GLU A 106 -18.71 -9.86 -16.13
C GLU A 106 -17.25 -9.38 -16.02
N PRO A 107 -16.25 -10.22 -16.34
CA PRO A 107 -14.84 -9.79 -16.36
C PRO A 107 -14.61 -8.63 -17.33
N VAL A 108 -13.81 -7.64 -16.93
CA VAL A 108 -13.41 -6.52 -17.79
C VAL A 108 -11.92 -6.58 -18.12
N ALA A 109 -11.56 -6.18 -19.33
CA ALA A 109 -10.16 -6.06 -19.73
C ALA A 109 -9.56 -4.82 -19.07
N VAL A 110 -8.39 -4.97 -18.45
CA VAL A 110 -7.69 -3.90 -17.75
C VAL A 110 -6.42 -3.50 -18.49
N GLU A 111 -6.10 -2.21 -18.43
CA GLU A 111 -4.82 -1.67 -18.85
C GLU A 111 -3.99 -1.33 -17.61
N LEU A 112 -2.77 -1.87 -17.53
CA LEU A 112 -1.80 -1.60 -16.47
C LEU A 112 -0.95 -0.37 -16.84
N HIS A 113 -0.94 0.62 -15.95
CA HIS A 113 -0.09 1.81 -16.02
C HIS A 113 0.97 1.75 -14.91
N GLU A 114 2.24 1.77 -15.30
CA GLU A 114 3.37 1.63 -14.37
C GLU A 114 4.25 2.87 -14.36
N TYR A 115 4.74 3.21 -13.17
CA TYR A 115 5.61 4.34 -12.95
C TYR A 115 6.72 4.02 -11.95
N ALA A 116 7.88 4.68 -12.13
CA ALA A 116 8.98 4.62 -11.19
C ALA A 116 9.29 6.01 -10.66
N TYR A 117 9.29 6.17 -9.34
CA TYR A 117 9.52 7.44 -8.65
C TYR A 117 10.79 7.38 -7.81
N ALA A 118 11.48 8.50 -7.73
CA ALA A 118 12.51 8.71 -6.70
C ALA A 118 12.42 10.13 -6.15
N SER A 119 12.44 10.23 -4.83
CA SER A 119 12.26 11.50 -4.10
C SER A 119 11.03 12.30 -4.56
N GLY A 120 9.91 11.60 -4.85
CA GLY A 120 8.66 12.19 -5.31
C GLY A 120 8.64 12.65 -6.78
N VAL A 121 9.69 12.39 -7.55
CA VAL A 121 9.77 12.76 -8.98
C VAL A 121 9.59 11.51 -9.85
N ASP A 122 8.74 11.59 -10.87
CA ASP A 122 8.61 10.54 -11.88
C ASP A 122 9.90 10.41 -12.71
N ARG A 123 10.50 9.22 -12.67
CA ARG A 123 11.72 8.83 -13.38
C ARG A 123 11.47 7.72 -14.41
N THR A 124 10.22 7.38 -14.70
CA THR A 124 9.81 6.30 -15.60
C THR A 124 10.49 6.40 -16.96
N LYS A 125 10.50 7.59 -17.57
CA LYS A 125 11.14 7.81 -18.87
C LYS A 125 12.65 7.55 -18.84
N LEU A 126 13.32 7.91 -17.74
CA LEU A 126 14.75 7.67 -17.58
C LEU A 126 15.05 6.17 -17.50
N LEU A 127 14.31 5.42 -16.68
CA LEU A 127 14.51 3.97 -16.55
C LEU A 127 14.25 3.25 -17.87
N ARG A 128 13.16 3.59 -18.58
CA ARG A 128 12.88 3.04 -19.92
C ARG A 128 13.96 3.36 -20.95
N GLN A 129 14.57 4.54 -20.90
CA GLN A 129 15.69 4.90 -21.78
C GLN A 129 16.96 4.08 -21.52
N LEU A 130 17.15 3.64 -20.28
CA LEU A 130 18.24 2.77 -19.86
C LEU A 130 17.88 1.27 -19.94
N ASP A 131 16.70 0.94 -20.50
CA ASP A 131 16.18 -0.43 -20.57
C ASP A 131 16.07 -1.13 -19.20
N LEU A 132 15.89 -0.36 -18.13
CA LEU A 132 15.68 -0.88 -16.77
C LEU A 132 14.20 -1.21 -16.53
N PRO A 133 13.87 -2.40 -15.98
CA PRO A 133 12.52 -2.72 -15.53
C PRO A 133 12.00 -1.69 -14.51
N LEU A 134 10.70 -1.41 -14.52
CA LEU A 134 10.10 -0.47 -13.57
C LEU A 134 9.86 -1.10 -12.20
N TYR A 135 9.73 -2.42 -12.12
CA TYR A 135 9.66 -3.14 -10.86
C TYR A 135 11.08 -3.40 -10.30
N PRO A 136 11.48 -2.77 -9.19
CA PRO A 136 12.87 -2.78 -8.70
C PRO A 136 13.27 -4.10 -8.03
N MET A 137 12.30 -4.91 -7.59
CA MET A 137 12.56 -6.12 -6.80
C MET A 137 12.74 -7.38 -7.65
N GLY A 138 12.59 -7.29 -8.97
CA GLY A 138 12.79 -8.42 -9.88
C GLY A 138 14.27 -8.66 -10.18
N ASP A 139 14.64 -9.92 -10.43
CA ASP A 139 16.01 -10.32 -10.79
C ASP A 139 16.54 -9.51 -11.99
N ALA A 140 15.71 -9.30 -13.01
CA ALA A 140 16.06 -8.51 -14.19
C ALA A 140 16.45 -7.05 -13.86
N ALA A 141 15.81 -6.44 -12.85
CA ALA A 141 16.15 -5.08 -12.43
C ALA A 141 17.53 -5.04 -11.79
N THR A 142 17.83 -6.02 -10.94
CA THR A 142 19.14 -6.18 -10.30
C THR A 142 20.25 -6.44 -11.32
N GLU A 143 20.03 -7.40 -12.22
CA GLU A 143 21.02 -7.77 -13.25
C GLU A 143 21.32 -6.63 -14.22
N LYS A 144 20.29 -5.95 -14.74
CA LYS A 144 20.50 -4.83 -15.66
C LYS A 144 21.13 -3.63 -14.96
N THR A 145 20.78 -3.36 -13.69
CA THR A 145 21.42 -2.29 -12.91
C THR A 145 22.91 -2.58 -12.70
N ALA A 146 23.28 -3.83 -12.41
CA ALA A 146 24.68 -4.24 -12.25
C ALA A 146 25.50 -4.15 -13.56
N ALA A 147 24.83 -4.17 -14.72
CA ALA A 147 25.47 -4.08 -16.04
C ALA A 147 25.69 -2.63 -16.54
N LEU A 148 25.18 -1.62 -15.81
CA LEU A 148 25.29 -0.22 -16.22
C LEU A 148 26.74 0.31 -16.16
N GLY A 149 27.03 1.27 -17.05
CA GLY A 149 28.31 1.98 -17.02
C GLY A 149 28.42 2.94 -15.84
N ALA A 150 29.65 3.34 -15.50
CA ALA A 150 29.92 4.22 -14.36
C ALA A 150 29.17 5.57 -14.43
N GLU A 151 29.06 6.18 -15.61
CA GLU A 151 28.35 7.45 -15.80
C GLU A 151 26.83 7.30 -15.55
N GLU A 152 26.24 6.18 -15.97
CA GLU A 152 24.83 5.89 -15.76
C GLU A 152 24.55 5.63 -14.27
N LEU A 153 25.42 4.86 -13.60
CA LEU A 153 25.33 4.61 -12.16
C LEU A 153 25.47 5.90 -11.34
N GLU A 154 26.43 6.77 -11.67
CA GLU A 154 26.59 8.07 -11.00
C GLU A 154 25.31 8.92 -11.13
N LYS A 155 24.70 8.93 -12.32
CA LYS A 155 23.43 9.62 -12.56
C LYS A 155 22.27 9.01 -11.75
N LEU A 156 22.17 7.68 -11.69
CA LEU A 156 21.13 7.02 -10.90
C LEU A 156 21.31 7.26 -9.39
N LEU A 157 22.55 7.21 -8.88
CA LEU A 157 22.88 7.56 -7.50
C LEU A 157 22.46 8.99 -7.17
N PHE A 158 22.79 9.95 -8.04
CA PHE A 158 22.42 11.35 -7.84
C PHE A 158 20.90 11.56 -7.75
N TYR A 159 20.11 10.73 -8.43
CA TYR A 159 18.65 10.77 -8.37
C TYR A 159 18.04 9.88 -7.28
N GLY A 160 18.85 9.16 -6.49
CA GLY A 160 18.36 8.22 -5.47
C GLY A 160 17.66 6.99 -6.08
N LEU A 161 18.01 6.62 -7.31
CA LEU A 161 17.45 5.48 -8.03
C LEU A 161 18.21 4.18 -7.77
N VAL A 162 19.42 4.25 -7.22
CA VAL A 162 20.16 3.08 -6.74
C VAL A 162 20.77 3.33 -5.36
N MET A 163 20.91 2.27 -4.58
CA MET A 163 21.58 2.27 -3.28
C MET A 163 22.92 1.52 -3.39
N PRO A 164 24.05 2.12 -2.98
CA PRO A 164 25.31 1.41 -2.88
C PRO A 164 25.31 0.47 -1.68
N ASP A 165 25.88 -0.71 -1.86
CA ASP A 165 26.13 -1.72 -0.85
C ASP A 165 27.60 -2.12 -0.95
N GLU A 166 28.38 -1.71 0.04
CA GLU A 166 29.83 -1.95 0.11
C GLU A 166 30.10 -3.15 1.02
N PHE A 167 30.76 -4.17 0.48
CA PHE A 167 31.09 -5.38 1.24
C PHE A 167 32.48 -5.91 0.87
N ASP A 168 33.04 -6.76 1.73
CA ASP A 168 34.30 -7.47 1.49
C ASP A 168 34.07 -8.97 1.73
N MET A 169 34.18 -9.76 0.67
CA MET A 169 34.07 -11.23 0.71
C MET A 169 35.44 -11.93 0.81
N GLY A 170 36.50 -11.19 1.17
CA GLY A 170 37.87 -11.68 1.29
C GLY A 170 38.75 -11.43 0.07
N GLU A 171 38.21 -10.79 -0.98
CA GLU A 171 38.93 -10.37 -2.19
C GLU A 171 39.15 -8.84 -2.26
N GLY A 172 38.72 -8.12 -1.22
CA GLY A 172 38.78 -6.66 -1.13
C GLY A 172 37.38 -6.04 -1.12
N TRP A 173 37.34 -4.73 -0.90
CA TRP A 173 36.10 -3.96 -0.92
C TRP A 173 35.51 -3.92 -2.33
N GLU A 174 34.25 -4.34 -2.42
CA GLU A 174 33.42 -4.25 -3.62
C GLU A 174 32.19 -3.40 -3.33
N THR A 175 31.72 -2.65 -4.34
CA THR A 175 30.47 -1.90 -4.26
C THR A 175 29.48 -2.50 -5.26
N ARG A 176 28.33 -2.94 -4.76
CA ARG A 176 27.17 -3.31 -5.58
C ARG A 176 26.14 -2.19 -5.51
N TYR A 177 25.38 -2.01 -6.59
CA TYR A 177 24.28 -1.04 -6.63
C TYR A 177 22.95 -1.76 -6.76
N TRP A 178 22.07 -1.54 -5.79
CA TRP A 178 20.73 -2.12 -5.74
C TRP A 178 19.68 -1.12 -6.28
N PRO A 179 18.72 -1.54 -7.12
CA PRO A 179 17.58 -0.71 -7.53
C PRO A 179 16.84 -0.10 -6.34
N SER A 180 16.60 1.22 -6.30
CA SER A 180 15.98 1.87 -5.13
C SER A 180 14.82 2.81 -5.46
N TRP A 181 14.23 2.71 -6.66
CA TRP A 181 13.06 3.51 -7.03
C TRP A 181 11.76 2.93 -6.48
N THR A 182 10.82 3.80 -6.11
CA THR A 182 9.46 3.40 -5.74
C THR A 182 8.67 3.02 -6.99
N TYR A 183 8.15 1.81 -7.02
CA TYR A 183 7.26 1.35 -8.08
C TYR A 183 5.81 1.68 -7.75
N LYS A 184 5.09 2.22 -8.73
CA LYS A 184 3.64 2.49 -8.66
C LYS A 184 2.94 1.84 -9.84
N ALA A 185 1.80 1.23 -9.57
CA ALA A 185 0.95 0.62 -10.59
C ALA A 185 -0.48 1.16 -10.48
N THR A 186 -1.18 1.23 -11.61
CA THR A 186 -2.61 1.54 -11.65
C THR A 186 -3.28 0.76 -12.76
N TYR A 187 -4.32 0.02 -12.42
CA TYR A 187 -5.17 -0.66 -13.40
C TYR A 187 -6.30 0.27 -13.82
N THR A 188 -6.61 0.29 -15.11
CA THR A 188 -7.71 1.12 -15.65
C THR A 188 -8.59 0.32 -16.58
N TRP A 189 -9.88 0.65 -16.62
CA TRP A 189 -10.84 0.09 -17.56
C TRP A 189 -11.98 1.09 -17.82
N GLU A 190 -12.62 0.97 -18.98
CA GLU A 190 -13.82 1.76 -19.28
C GLU A 190 -15.06 1.06 -18.72
N ALA A 191 -15.96 1.83 -18.13
CA ALA A 191 -17.23 1.35 -17.62
C ALA A 191 -18.36 2.35 -17.88
N THR A 192 -19.58 1.85 -18.06
CA THR A 192 -20.78 2.68 -18.22
C THR A 192 -21.71 2.50 -17.04
N PHE A 193 -22.08 3.61 -16.41
CA PHE A 193 -22.97 3.71 -15.26
C PHE A 193 -24.31 4.26 -15.76
N PRO A 194 -25.34 3.41 -15.94
CA PRO A 194 -26.62 3.86 -16.49
C PRO A 194 -27.35 4.80 -15.53
N ALA A 195 -28.10 5.76 -16.06
CA ALA A 195 -28.85 6.74 -15.26
C ALA A 195 -29.81 6.06 -14.26
N GLY A 196 -29.73 6.44 -12.98
CA GLY A 196 -30.61 5.94 -11.92
C GLY A 196 -30.41 4.48 -11.53
N GLU A 197 -29.38 3.81 -12.06
CA GLU A 197 -29.09 2.40 -11.77
C GLU A 197 -27.92 2.26 -10.79
N THR A 198 -27.86 1.10 -10.13
CA THR A 198 -26.70 0.68 -9.32
C THR A 198 -25.93 -0.41 -10.03
N VAL A 199 -24.62 -0.22 -10.14
CA VAL A 199 -23.69 -1.21 -10.68
C VAL A 199 -22.83 -1.80 -9.56
N THR A 200 -22.34 -3.01 -9.78
CA THR A 200 -21.42 -3.70 -8.87
C THR A 200 -20.05 -3.85 -9.53
N VAL A 201 -19.00 -3.50 -8.80
CA VAL A 201 -17.61 -3.70 -9.22
C VAL A 201 -16.94 -4.60 -8.19
N GLU A 202 -16.27 -5.65 -8.64
CA GLU A 202 -15.58 -6.57 -7.74
C GLU A 202 -14.13 -6.71 -8.15
N HIS A 203 -13.22 -6.58 -7.18
CA HIS A 203 -11.79 -6.75 -7.37
C HIS A 203 -11.27 -7.91 -6.53
N ARG A 204 -10.25 -8.58 -7.04
CA ARG A 204 -9.37 -9.44 -6.24
C ARG A 204 -7.92 -9.26 -6.68
N TYR A 205 -7.00 -9.31 -5.73
CA TYR A 205 -5.57 -9.23 -6.00
C TYR A 205 -4.74 -9.71 -4.79
N VAL A 206 -3.47 -10.02 -5.05
CA VAL A 206 -2.48 -10.39 -4.04
C VAL A 206 -1.85 -9.12 -3.46
N PRO A 207 -1.88 -8.89 -2.13
CA PRO A 207 -1.28 -7.70 -1.55
C PRO A 207 0.25 -7.77 -1.53
N SER A 208 0.90 -6.60 -1.52
CA SER A 208 2.30 -6.50 -1.08
C SER A 208 2.34 -6.61 0.46
N VAL A 209 3.17 -7.49 0.99
CA VAL A 209 3.25 -7.75 2.43
C VAL A 209 4.64 -7.40 2.94
N GLY A 210 4.76 -6.25 3.60
CA GLY A 210 5.96 -5.88 4.35
C GLY A 210 6.16 -6.80 5.55
N GLY A 211 7.36 -6.82 6.13
CA GLY A 211 7.57 -7.57 7.35
C GLY A 211 8.96 -7.42 7.95
N THR A 212 9.13 -7.93 9.17
CA THR A 212 10.44 -8.05 9.82
C THR A 212 10.53 -9.33 10.65
N VAL A 213 11.76 -9.75 10.92
CA VAL A 213 12.03 -10.87 11.83
C VAL A 213 11.96 -10.38 13.28
N GLY A 214 11.04 -10.95 14.06
CA GLY A 214 10.83 -10.59 15.45
C GLY A 214 9.86 -9.43 15.63
N VAL A 215 9.58 -9.08 16.89
CA VAL A 215 8.59 -8.06 17.24
C VAL A 215 9.28 -6.77 17.69
N ALA A 216 9.18 -5.72 16.87
CA ALA A 216 9.86 -4.45 17.12
C ALA A 216 9.09 -3.56 18.10
N LEU A 217 7.76 -3.72 18.24
CA LEU A 217 6.92 -2.87 19.08
C LEU A 217 7.26 -2.92 20.59
N LEU A 218 7.99 -3.95 21.03
CA LEU A 218 8.43 -4.11 22.42
C LEU A 218 9.87 -3.63 22.66
N SER A 219 10.58 -3.17 21.63
CA SER A 219 11.94 -2.65 21.74
C SER A 219 11.98 -1.34 22.53
N GLU A 220 13.09 -1.09 23.22
CA GLU A 220 13.31 0.18 23.92
C GLU A 220 13.48 1.35 22.93
N PRO A 221 13.04 2.57 23.28
CA PRO A 221 13.29 3.74 22.46
C PRO A 221 14.79 3.99 22.24
N PHE A 222 15.18 4.39 21.03
CA PHE A 222 16.56 4.69 20.67
C PHE A 222 16.62 5.85 19.68
N GLU A 223 17.65 6.69 19.77
CA GLU A 223 17.93 7.76 18.79
C GLU A 223 16.72 8.65 18.40
N GLY A 224 15.79 8.87 19.33
CA GLY A 224 14.57 9.67 19.08
C GLY A 224 13.43 8.91 18.40
N TYR A 225 13.60 7.62 18.12
CA TYR A 225 12.57 6.69 17.69
C TYR A 225 12.02 5.91 18.89
N ASP A 226 10.69 5.90 19.05
CA ASP A 226 9.98 5.06 20.01
C ASP A 226 9.11 4.05 19.24
N PRO A 227 9.54 2.77 19.16
CA PRO A 227 8.80 1.74 18.46
C PRO A 227 7.36 1.57 18.97
N ALA A 228 7.14 1.70 20.29
CA ALA A 228 5.82 1.49 20.86
C ALA A 228 4.85 2.61 20.45
N GLU A 229 5.35 3.85 20.38
CA GLU A 229 4.56 5.01 19.96
C GLU A 229 4.29 5.01 18.44
N GLU A 230 5.29 4.66 17.63
CA GLU A 230 5.14 4.52 16.18
C GLU A 230 4.07 3.46 15.85
N TYR A 231 4.17 2.28 16.45
CA TYR A 231 3.23 1.18 16.22
C TYR A 231 1.83 1.51 16.75
N ARG A 232 1.73 2.22 17.87
CA ARG A 232 0.45 2.71 18.40
C ARG A 232 -0.20 3.69 17.43
N THR A 233 0.57 4.59 16.83
CA THR A 233 0.06 5.59 15.90
C THR A 233 -0.35 4.94 14.58
N ARG A 234 0.48 4.04 14.03
CA ARG A 234 0.26 3.44 12.71
C ARG A 234 -0.75 2.29 12.70
N TYR A 235 -0.69 1.41 13.69
CA TYR A 235 -1.46 0.16 13.73
C TYR A 235 -2.46 0.09 14.89
N CYS A 236 -2.58 1.16 15.69
CA CYS A 236 -3.44 1.20 16.87
C CYS A 236 -3.17 0.07 17.88
N THR A 237 -1.89 -0.29 18.08
CA THR A 237 -1.49 -1.30 19.07
C THR A 237 -1.77 -0.81 20.50
N ASP A 238 -2.94 -1.17 21.02
CA ASP A 238 -3.38 -0.79 22.36
C ASP A 238 -2.68 -1.60 23.47
N ASP A 239 -2.98 -1.27 24.72
CA ASP A 239 -2.39 -1.95 25.87
C ASP A 239 -2.78 -3.42 25.96
N ALA A 240 -3.97 -3.81 25.49
CA ALA A 240 -4.43 -5.19 25.47
C ALA A 240 -3.65 -6.02 24.44
N PHE A 241 -3.40 -5.45 23.26
CA PHE A 241 -2.56 -6.03 22.22
C PHE A 241 -1.13 -6.21 22.74
N LYS A 242 -0.50 -5.16 23.28
CA LYS A 242 0.84 -5.25 23.87
C LYS A 242 0.92 -6.30 24.99
N ALA A 243 -0.12 -6.40 25.82
CA ALA A 243 -0.19 -7.42 26.87
C ALA A 243 -0.30 -8.85 26.29
N ALA A 244 -1.06 -9.04 25.21
CA ALA A 244 -1.13 -10.33 24.51
C ALA A 244 0.22 -10.75 23.90
N VAL A 245 0.97 -9.80 23.34
CA VAL A 245 2.33 -10.05 22.86
C VAL A 245 3.25 -10.43 24.01
N ARG A 246 3.27 -9.65 25.10
CA ARG A 246 4.09 -9.94 26.28
C ARG A 246 3.79 -11.30 26.92
N LYS A 247 2.53 -11.73 26.91
CA LYS A 247 2.13 -13.06 27.40
C LYS A 247 2.69 -14.21 26.56
N SER A 248 3.08 -13.93 25.32
CA SER A 248 3.59 -14.92 24.38
C SER A 248 5.12 -15.04 24.39
N LEU A 249 5.83 -14.18 25.13
CA LEU A 249 7.29 -14.21 25.25
C LEU A 249 7.77 -15.58 25.77
N ARG A 250 8.85 -16.10 25.17
CA ARG A 250 9.51 -17.33 25.66
C ARG A 250 10.31 -17.05 26.94
N ASP A 251 10.88 -15.85 27.06
CA ASP A 251 11.47 -15.32 28.29
C ASP A 251 10.85 -13.94 28.60
N PRO A 252 10.17 -13.77 29.76
CA PRO A 252 9.55 -12.49 30.14
C PRO A 252 10.51 -11.29 30.22
N ASN A 253 11.82 -11.53 30.35
CA ASN A 253 12.83 -10.47 30.45
C ASN A 253 13.46 -10.12 29.10
N GLU A 254 13.12 -10.85 28.03
CA GLU A 254 13.68 -10.65 26.70
C GLU A 254 12.57 -10.30 25.69
N PRO A 255 12.39 -9.00 25.34
CA PRO A 255 11.35 -8.56 24.40
C PRO A 255 11.40 -9.26 23.03
N TRP A 256 12.61 -9.54 22.54
CA TRP A 256 12.88 -10.26 21.28
C TRP A 256 12.54 -11.75 21.33
N SER A 257 12.21 -12.31 22.50
CA SER A 257 11.79 -13.70 22.65
C SER A 257 10.34 -13.96 22.19
N ALA A 258 9.64 -12.92 21.73
CA ALA A 258 8.32 -13.04 21.14
C ALA A 258 8.36 -13.99 19.93
N PRO A 259 7.57 -15.08 19.91
CA PRO A 259 7.64 -16.11 18.88
C PRO A 259 6.84 -15.69 17.64
N PHE A 260 7.06 -14.48 17.13
CA PHE A 260 6.35 -13.96 15.97
C PHE A 260 7.30 -13.40 14.91
N TYR A 261 6.83 -13.42 13.67
CA TYR A 261 7.27 -12.51 12.62
C TYR A 261 6.23 -11.41 12.46
N GLU A 262 6.63 -10.23 12.01
CA GLU A 262 5.68 -9.17 11.68
C GLU A 262 5.37 -9.19 10.19
N SER A 263 4.09 -8.98 9.89
CA SER A 263 3.60 -8.70 8.54
C SER A 263 2.80 -7.42 8.55
N TRP A 264 3.06 -6.57 7.56
CA TRP A 264 2.43 -5.27 7.40
C TRP A 264 1.71 -5.20 6.06
N ILE A 265 0.42 -4.88 6.12
CA ILE A 265 -0.43 -4.70 4.93
C ILE A 265 -0.97 -3.27 4.99
N SER A 266 -0.80 -2.54 3.90
CA SER A 266 -1.39 -1.22 3.72
C SER A 266 -2.47 -1.29 2.65
N TYR A 267 -3.60 -0.66 2.92
CA TYR A 267 -4.70 -0.50 1.98
C TYR A 267 -5.11 0.96 2.00
N ILE A 268 -5.20 1.56 0.82
CA ILE A 268 -5.56 2.97 0.72
C ILE A 268 -7.08 3.07 0.80
N LEU A 269 -7.60 3.99 1.60
CA LEU A 269 -9.03 4.20 1.87
C LEU A 269 -9.47 5.60 1.47
N THR A 270 -8.58 6.59 1.54
CA THR A 270 -8.92 8.02 1.42
C THR A 270 -9.57 8.39 0.08
N THR A 271 -9.26 7.66 -0.98
CA THR A 271 -9.83 7.83 -2.33
C THR A 271 -11.30 7.43 -2.46
N GLY A 272 -11.87 6.69 -1.51
CA GLY A 272 -13.33 6.49 -1.44
C GLY A 272 -14.10 7.81 -1.43
N GLY A 273 -13.47 8.90 -0.97
CA GLY A 273 -14.04 10.25 -0.98
C GLY A 273 -14.03 10.99 -2.33
N ASN A 274 -13.53 10.38 -3.41
CA ASN A 274 -13.53 11.00 -4.75
C ASN A 274 -14.87 10.86 -5.48
N TRP A 275 -15.82 10.10 -4.94
CA TRP A 275 -17.16 9.89 -5.50
C TRP A 275 -18.16 10.92 -4.98
N ALA A 276 -19.33 11.02 -5.62
CA ALA A 276 -20.37 11.95 -5.23
C ALA A 276 -20.74 11.74 -3.74
N GLY A 277 -20.91 12.87 -3.02
CA GLY A 277 -21.15 12.87 -1.56
C GLY A 277 -19.87 12.81 -0.71
N GLY A 278 -18.75 12.33 -1.26
CA GLY A 278 -17.44 12.30 -0.60
C GLY A 278 -17.30 11.30 0.56
N ALA A 279 -18.36 10.56 0.88
CA ALA A 279 -18.36 9.53 1.91
C ALA A 279 -18.83 8.20 1.32
N ILE A 280 -18.41 7.09 1.95
CA ILE A 280 -18.89 5.74 1.65
C ILE A 280 -20.16 5.53 2.47
N GLU A 281 -21.33 5.45 1.83
CA GLU A 281 -22.61 5.37 2.56
C GLU A 281 -22.65 4.15 3.50
N ASN A 282 -22.17 2.99 3.03
CA ASN A 282 -22.07 1.75 3.81
C ASN A 282 -20.70 1.09 3.65
N PHE A 283 -19.87 1.13 4.69
CA PHE A 283 -18.54 0.52 4.67
C PHE A 283 -18.48 -0.70 5.58
N ARG A 284 -17.94 -1.81 5.08
CA ARG A 284 -17.66 -3.01 5.85
C ARG A 284 -16.23 -3.48 5.58
N LEU A 285 -15.43 -3.56 6.62
CA LEU A 285 -14.11 -4.18 6.59
C LEU A 285 -14.14 -5.54 7.29
N VAL A 286 -13.49 -6.53 6.69
CA VAL A 286 -13.13 -7.81 7.30
C VAL A 286 -11.63 -8.01 7.16
N VAL A 287 -10.92 -8.17 8.29
CA VAL A 287 -9.50 -8.53 8.32
C VAL A 287 -9.36 -9.96 8.80
N ASP A 288 -8.69 -10.80 8.00
CA ASP A 288 -8.33 -12.17 8.35
C ASP A 288 -6.84 -12.27 8.70
N LYS A 289 -6.55 -12.70 9.93
CA LYS A 289 -5.17 -12.92 10.39
C LYS A 289 -4.59 -14.28 10.02
N GLY A 290 -5.30 -15.10 9.24
CA GLY A 290 -4.85 -16.37 8.68
C GLY A 290 -4.85 -17.56 9.66
N SER A 291 -4.26 -17.39 10.85
CA SER A 291 -4.18 -18.45 11.87
C SER A 291 -4.75 -18.00 13.21
N PRO A 292 -5.50 -18.85 13.97
CA PRO A 292 -5.96 -18.52 15.31
C PRO A 292 -4.84 -18.16 16.29
N GLN A 293 -3.60 -18.57 16.01
CA GLN A 293 -2.42 -18.29 16.84
C GLN A 293 -1.78 -16.92 16.58
N ASN A 294 -2.09 -16.29 15.45
CA ASN A 294 -1.59 -14.97 15.11
C ASN A 294 -2.25 -13.87 15.97
N LEU A 295 -1.64 -12.70 16.05
CA LEU A 295 -2.28 -11.50 16.58
C LEU A 295 -2.48 -10.51 15.44
N VAL A 296 -3.48 -9.63 15.54
CA VAL A 296 -3.74 -8.59 14.54
C VAL A 296 -4.08 -7.28 15.22
N SER A 297 -3.56 -6.17 14.68
CA SER A 297 -3.85 -4.81 15.12
C SER A 297 -4.01 -3.91 13.90
N PHE A 298 -5.05 -3.08 13.91
CA PHE A 298 -5.28 -2.05 12.90
C PHE A 298 -6.17 -0.96 13.49
N CYS A 299 -6.09 0.24 12.93
CA CYS A 299 -6.93 1.34 13.36
C CYS A 299 -8.35 1.19 12.82
N GLY A 300 -9.32 1.07 13.72
CA GLY A 300 -10.74 1.05 13.41
C GLY A 300 -11.56 1.04 14.70
N GLU A 301 -12.67 1.76 14.73
CA GLU A 301 -13.55 1.78 15.91
C GLU A 301 -14.64 0.68 15.76
N GLY A 302 -15.20 0.20 16.86
CA GLY A 302 -16.25 -0.83 16.80
C GLY A 302 -15.81 -2.15 16.17
N VAL A 303 -14.50 -2.42 16.11
CA VAL A 303 -13.95 -3.69 15.61
C VAL A 303 -14.41 -4.83 16.51
N SER A 304 -14.95 -5.87 15.90
CA SER A 304 -15.44 -7.06 16.60
C SER A 304 -14.86 -8.32 15.99
N LYS A 305 -14.53 -9.31 16.82
CA LYS A 305 -14.12 -10.63 16.35
C LYS A 305 -15.36 -11.39 15.86
N ILE A 306 -15.37 -11.79 14.59
CA ILE A 306 -16.51 -12.47 13.95
C ILE A 306 -16.23 -13.95 13.61
N GLY A 307 -14.98 -14.39 13.74
CA GLY A 307 -14.59 -15.78 13.56
C GLY A 307 -13.27 -16.11 14.27
N PRO A 308 -12.73 -17.33 14.12
CA PRO A 308 -11.47 -17.72 14.76
C PRO A 308 -10.29 -16.81 14.39
N THR A 309 -10.27 -16.33 13.14
CA THR A 309 -9.20 -15.51 12.55
C THR A 309 -9.69 -14.15 12.03
N THR A 310 -11.00 -13.96 11.93
CA THR A 310 -11.60 -12.79 11.27
C THR A 310 -12.14 -11.75 12.25
N PHE A 311 -11.87 -10.49 11.93
CA PHE A 311 -12.32 -9.31 12.65
C PHE A 311 -13.05 -8.40 11.67
N ALA A 312 -14.15 -7.78 12.09
CA ALA A 312 -14.94 -6.91 11.24
C ALA A 312 -15.23 -5.57 11.89
N MET A 313 -15.30 -4.54 11.05
CA MET A 313 -15.85 -3.23 11.39
C MET A 313 -16.93 -2.87 10.37
N VAL A 314 -17.94 -2.13 10.82
CA VAL A 314 -18.99 -1.58 9.96
C VAL A 314 -19.13 -0.10 10.25
N ARG A 315 -19.31 0.71 9.21
CA ARG A 315 -19.58 2.15 9.28
C ARG A 315 -20.66 2.54 8.30
N THR A 316 -21.34 3.62 8.63
CA THR A 316 -22.27 4.34 7.77
C THR A 316 -21.76 5.75 7.60
N ASP A 317 -21.95 6.34 6.42
CA ASP A 317 -21.46 7.68 6.08
C ASP A 317 -19.96 7.82 6.39
N PHE A 318 -19.18 6.80 6.02
CA PHE A 318 -17.79 6.69 6.40
C PHE A 318 -16.93 7.64 5.57
N TRP A 319 -16.23 8.53 6.27
CA TRP A 319 -15.23 9.42 5.69
C TRP A 319 -13.82 8.92 6.06
N PRO A 320 -13.11 8.24 5.14
CA PRO A 320 -11.76 7.77 5.41
C PRO A 320 -10.76 8.95 5.46
N GLU A 321 -10.19 9.21 6.63
CA GLU A 321 -9.21 10.30 6.85
C GLU A 321 -7.75 9.85 6.67
N GLN A 322 -7.51 8.55 6.67
CA GLN A 322 -6.17 7.95 6.59
C GLN A 322 -6.23 6.57 5.95
N GLU A 323 -5.07 6.09 5.52
CA GLU A 323 -4.93 4.74 4.98
C GLU A 323 -5.02 3.69 6.08
N LEU A 324 -5.56 2.53 5.72
CA LEU A 324 -5.62 1.38 6.59
C LEU A 324 -4.24 0.71 6.62
N ASN A 325 -3.69 0.60 7.82
CA ASN A 325 -2.45 -0.12 8.08
C ASN A 325 -2.75 -1.27 9.06
N ILE A 326 -2.41 -2.49 8.65
CA ILE A 326 -2.67 -3.72 9.39
C ILE A 326 -1.34 -4.36 9.77
N LEU A 327 -1.16 -4.58 11.07
CA LEU A 327 -0.09 -5.39 11.62
C LEU A 327 -0.64 -6.78 11.94
N ILE A 328 -0.04 -7.81 11.36
CA ILE A 328 -0.25 -9.21 11.74
C ILE A 328 1.03 -9.72 12.40
N LEU A 329 0.94 -10.22 13.63
CA LEU A 329 2.02 -10.96 14.26
C LEU A 329 1.81 -12.44 13.99
N GLU A 330 2.59 -12.98 13.07
CA GLU A 330 2.50 -14.36 12.62
C GLU A 330 3.30 -15.27 13.51
N ARG A 331 2.62 -16.26 14.10
CA ARG A 331 3.23 -17.17 15.04
C ARG A 331 4.28 -18.01 14.31
N GLN A 332 5.52 -17.94 14.81
CA GLN A 332 6.59 -18.81 14.35
C GLN A 332 6.19 -20.27 14.59
N PRO A 333 6.50 -21.20 13.66
CA PRO A 333 6.35 -22.62 13.92
C PRO A 333 7.10 -22.99 15.20
N ASP A 334 6.53 -23.91 15.99
CA ASP A 334 7.25 -24.48 17.12
C ASP A 334 8.47 -25.24 16.54
N MET A 335 9.68 -24.83 16.96
CA MET A 335 10.96 -25.43 16.57
C MET A 335 11.18 -26.80 17.20
#